data_AF-A0A4S8KEN3-F1
#
_entry.id   AF-A0A4S8KEN3-F1
#
_cell.length_a   1.000
_cell.length_b   1.000
_cell.length_c   1.000
_cell.angle_alpha   90.00
_cell.angle_beta   90.00
_cell.angle_gamma   90.00
#
_symmetry.space_group_name_H-M   'P 1'
#
loop_
_entity.id
_entity.type
_entity.pdbx_description
1 polymer ?
#
loop_
_entity_poly.entity_id
_entity_poly.type
_entity_poly.pdbx_seq_one_letter_code
_entity_poly.pdbx_strand_id
1 'polypeptide(L)'
;MFRNLDSFRWGLMEGFACRAEKGTASVKCRSVRTEANDTADVKEGRDMERRTETLALPNQQTVDYPSFKLVLVGDGGTGKTTFVKRHLTGEFEKKYEPTIGVEVHPLDFFTNCGKIRFYCWDTAGQEKFGGLRDGYYIHGQCAIIMFDVTARLTYKNVPTWHRDLCRVCESIPIVLCGNKVDVKNRQVKAKQVTFHRKKNLQYYEISAKSNYNFEKPFLYLARKLAGDPNLHFVESPALAPPEVQIDLAAQQQHEAELAAAAAQPLPDDDDDVFD
;
A
#
# COMPACT_ATOMS: atom_id res chain seq x y z
N MET A 1 -60.92 -26.07 5.92
CA MET A 1 -59.47 -26.33 6.00
C MET A 1 -58.82 -25.11 6.68
N PHE A 2 -58.97 -24.99 8.00
CA PHE A 2 -58.38 -23.92 8.83
C PHE A 2 -58.31 -24.42 10.28
N ARG A 3 -57.09 -24.66 10.77
CA ARG A 3 -56.64 -24.96 12.14
C ARG A 3 -55.12 -24.69 12.10
N ASN A 4 -54.40 -24.12 13.06
CA ASN A 4 -54.62 -23.80 14.47
C ASN A 4 -53.59 -22.74 14.89
N LEU A 5 -53.90 -22.02 15.96
CA LEU A 5 -52.97 -21.29 16.82
C LEU A 5 -52.18 -22.23 17.75
N ASP A 6 -51.10 -21.67 18.30
CA ASP A 6 -50.37 -22.02 19.54
C ASP A 6 -49.35 -23.15 19.53
N SER A 7 -48.07 -22.75 19.56
CA SER A 7 -47.12 -23.24 20.59
C SER A 7 -45.97 -22.26 20.76
N PHE A 8 -45.92 -21.62 21.92
CA PHE A 8 -44.76 -20.93 22.48
C PHE A 8 -43.56 -21.90 22.56
N ARG A 9 -42.37 -21.42 22.20
CA ARG A 9 -41.11 -21.92 22.75
C ARG A 9 -40.12 -20.76 22.88
N TRP A 10 -39.75 -20.47 24.12
CA TRP A 10 -38.79 -19.46 24.54
C TRP A 10 -37.36 -19.87 24.14
N GLY A 11 -36.57 -18.91 23.68
CA GLY A 11 -35.13 -19.02 23.49
C GLY A 11 -34.51 -17.63 23.43
N LEU A 12 -33.67 -17.31 24.41
CA LEU A 12 -33.04 -16.01 24.65
C LEU A 12 -32.26 -15.50 23.42
N MET A 13 -32.53 -14.26 23.03
CA MET A 13 -31.55 -13.36 22.40
C MET A 13 -31.77 -11.96 22.96
N GLU A 14 -31.07 -11.63 24.04
CA GLU A 14 -30.71 -10.24 24.34
C GLU A 14 -29.57 -9.86 23.38
N GLY A 15 -29.51 -8.71 22.71
CA GLY A 15 -30.41 -7.58 22.61
C GLY A 15 -29.73 -6.56 21.70
N PHE A 16 -30.38 -6.19 20.60
CA PHE A 16 -30.06 -4.98 19.85
C PHE A 16 -31.39 -4.30 19.53
N ALA A 17 -31.77 -3.34 20.37
CA ALA A 17 -32.87 -2.44 20.07
C ALA A 17 -32.28 -1.22 19.36
N CYS A 18 -32.50 -1.14 18.04
CA CYS A 18 -32.17 0.04 17.24
C CYS A 18 -33.44 0.90 17.14
N ARG A 19 -33.42 2.12 17.68
CA ARG A 19 -34.47 3.13 17.43
C ARG A 19 -33.84 4.31 16.71
N ALA A 20 -34.26 4.52 15.46
CA ALA A 20 -33.89 5.67 14.67
C ALA A 20 -34.86 6.83 14.94
N GLU A 21 -34.33 8.00 15.30
CA GLU A 21 -35.04 9.28 15.12
C GLU A 21 -34.12 10.32 14.48
N LYS A 22 -34.75 11.12 13.62
CA LYS A 22 -34.14 12.05 12.67
C LYS A 22 -33.71 13.36 13.35
N GLY A 23 -32.58 13.89 12.89
CA GLY A 23 -32.40 15.33 12.73
C GLY A 23 -31.60 16.06 13.80
N THR A 24 -30.62 16.82 13.31
CA THR A 24 -29.76 17.82 13.98
C THR A 24 -28.53 17.34 14.74
N ALA A 25 -27.45 18.07 14.43
CA ALA A 25 -26.06 17.81 14.75
C ALA A 25 -25.70 18.21 16.20
N SER A 26 -24.54 17.71 16.63
CA SER A 26 -23.87 17.94 17.91
C SER A 26 -24.20 16.92 19.00
N VAL A 27 -23.42 15.83 19.02
CA VAL A 27 -23.37 14.93 20.17
C VAL A 27 -22.39 15.53 21.18
N LYS A 28 -22.94 16.18 22.20
CA LYS A 28 -22.22 16.62 23.40
C LYS A 28 -22.52 15.63 24.52
N CYS A 29 -21.62 14.68 24.76
CA CYS A 29 -21.76 13.75 25.88
C CYS A 29 -21.47 14.46 27.20
N ARG A 30 -22.52 14.79 27.95
CA ARG A 30 -22.44 15.16 29.37
C ARG A 30 -22.48 13.88 30.21
N SER A 31 -21.47 13.70 31.05
CA SER A 31 -21.43 12.64 32.06
C SER A 31 -22.57 12.82 33.09
N VAL A 32 -23.39 11.79 33.25
CA VAL A 32 -24.33 11.66 34.37
C VAL A 32 -23.53 11.18 35.58
N ARG A 33 -23.50 11.99 36.65
CA ARG A 33 -22.95 11.59 37.95
C ARG A 33 -24.01 10.81 38.72
N THR A 34 -23.69 9.57 39.07
CA THR A 34 -24.29 8.87 40.21
C THR A 34 -23.16 8.55 41.18
N GLU A 35 -23.26 9.09 42.39
CA GLU A 35 -22.36 8.83 43.51
C GLU A 35 -22.74 7.50 44.16
N ALA A 36 -21.79 6.56 44.25
CA ALA A 36 -21.65 5.65 45.38
C ALA A 36 -20.30 4.93 45.32
N ASN A 37 -19.61 4.97 46.46
CA ASN A 37 -18.40 4.28 46.87
C ASN A 37 -18.26 2.83 46.32
N ASP A 38 -17.08 2.46 45.82
CA ASP A 38 -16.02 1.90 46.67
C ASP A 38 -14.73 1.67 45.86
N THR A 39 -13.61 1.84 46.55
CA THR A 39 -12.24 1.77 46.05
C THR A 39 -11.87 0.39 45.55
N ALA A 40 -11.65 0.22 44.23
CA ALA A 40 -10.59 -0.59 43.60
C ALA A 40 -10.98 -1.07 42.17
N ASP A 41 -11.14 -0.18 41.18
CA ASP A 41 -11.27 -0.65 39.77
C ASP A 41 -10.99 0.45 38.71
N VAL A 42 -10.08 1.39 39.01
CA VAL A 42 -9.80 2.57 38.14
C VAL A 42 -8.40 2.49 37.47
N LYS A 43 -7.72 1.34 37.55
CA LYS A 43 -6.40 1.13 36.93
C LYS A 43 -6.44 0.33 35.62
N GLU A 44 -7.36 -0.60 35.42
CA GLU A 44 -7.32 -1.47 34.22
C GLU A 44 -7.95 -0.83 32.97
N GLY A 45 -8.86 0.13 33.13
CA GLY A 45 -9.49 0.81 31.98
C GLY A 45 -8.63 1.87 31.27
N ARG A 46 -7.49 2.27 31.86
CA ARG A 46 -6.59 3.32 31.31
C ARG A 46 -5.40 2.77 30.51
N ASP A 47 -5.33 1.44 30.39
CA ASP A 47 -4.25 0.73 29.70
C ASP A 47 -4.66 0.21 28.31
N MET A 48 -5.96 0.23 27.98
CA MET A 48 -6.45 -0.22 26.67
C MET A 48 -6.46 0.91 25.62
N GLU A 49 -6.70 2.16 26.03
CA GLU A 49 -6.73 3.34 25.15
C GLU A 49 -5.33 3.92 24.86
N ARG A 50 -4.29 3.39 25.52
CA ARG A 50 -2.90 3.85 25.41
C ARG A 50 -2.00 2.96 24.55
N ARG A 51 -2.57 1.98 23.85
CA ARG A 51 -1.82 1.03 23.00
C ARG A 51 -1.80 1.39 21.51
N THR A 52 -2.48 2.47 21.12
CA THR A 52 -2.44 3.00 19.74
C THR A 52 -1.50 4.20 19.57
N GLU A 53 -0.88 4.69 20.64
CA GLU A 53 0.10 5.76 20.59
C GLU A 53 1.51 5.20 20.80
N THR A 54 2.44 5.65 19.96
CA THR A 54 3.89 5.42 19.99
C THR A 54 4.43 4.28 19.12
N LEU A 55 4.45 4.47 17.79
CA LEU A 55 5.48 3.89 16.92
C LEU A 55 5.88 4.85 15.78
N ALA A 56 5.97 6.14 16.08
CA ALA A 56 6.68 7.09 15.22
C ALA A 56 8.19 6.90 15.43
N LEU A 57 8.97 6.88 14.35
CA LEU A 57 10.43 6.96 14.47
C LEU A 57 10.81 8.22 15.26
N PRO A 58 11.93 8.21 16.00
CA PRO A 58 12.45 9.44 16.59
C PRO A 58 12.60 10.52 15.50
N ASN A 59 12.15 11.75 15.79
CA ASN A 59 12.07 12.92 14.89
C ASN A 59 10.95 12.97 13.83
N GLN A 60 9.94 12.11 13.90
CA GLN A 60 8.79 12.22 12.99
C GLN A 60 7.68 13.08 13.62
N GLN A 61 7.30 14.18 12.96
CA GLN A 61 6.17 14.99 13.40
C GLN A 61 4.90 14.12 13.43
N THR A 62 4.29 13.98 14.61
CA THR A 62 2.98 13.36 14.75
C THR A 62 1.96 14.21 14.03
N VAL A 63 1.25 13.62 13.06
CA VAL A 63 0.22 14.30 12.27
C VAL A 63 -1.16 13.89 12.79
N ASP A 64 -2.11 14.81 12.78
CA ASP A 64 -3.49 14.60 13.26
C ASP A 64 -4.36 13.78 12.27
N TYR A 65 -3.74 13.07 11.34
CA TYR A 65 -4.43 12.31 10.29
C TYR A 65 -3.71 10.97 10.02
N PRO A 66 -4.40 9.97 9.43
CA PRO A 66 -3.85 8.63 9.26
C PRO A 66 -2.51 8.64 8.51
N SER A 67 -1.49 8.07 9.13
CA SER A 67 -0.16 7.92 8.53
C SER A 67 0.27 6.45 8.53
N PHE A 68 0.87 6.02 7.42
CA PHE A 68 1.30 4.65 7.21
C PHE A 68 2.77 4.56 6.84
N LYS A 69 3.50 3.61 7.42
CA LYS A 69 4.87 3.27 6.99
C LYS A 69 4.81 2.43 5.72
N LEU A 70 5.34 2.98 4.63
CA LEU A 70 5.49 2.32 3.34
C LEU A 70 6.96 1.97 3.11
N VAL A 71 7.26 0.70 2.90
CA VAL A 71 8.62 0.25 2.56
C VAL A 71 8.76 0.12 1.04
N LEU A 72 9.72 0.83 0.46
CA LEU A 72 10.00 0.77 -0.97
C LEU A 72 11.30 0.00 -1.23
N VAL A 73 11.18 -1.17 -1.84
CA VAL A 73 12.30 -2.11 -2.07
C VAL A 73 12.46 -2.49 -3.54
N GLY A 74 13.62 -3.01 -3.89
CA GLY A 74 13.97 -3.46 -5.24
C GLY A 74 15.41 -3.14 -5.59
N ASP A 75 15.90 -3.69 -6.70
CA ASP A 75 17.29 -3.55 -7.14
C ASP A 75 17.72 -2.07 -7.33
N GLY A 76 19.03 -1.84 -7.26
CA GLY A 76 19.62 -0.54 -7.59
C GLY A 76 19.31 -0.14 -9.03
N GLY A 77 19.05 1.15 -9.27
CA GLY A 77 18.77 1.67 -10.61
C GLY A 77 17.38 1.39 -11.18
N THR A 78 16.48 0.73 -10.43
CA THR A 78 15.08 0.50 -10.88
C THR A 78 14.23 1.77 -10.90
N GLY A 79 14.65 2.83 -10.20
CA GLY A 79 13.99 4.13 -10.17
C GLY A 79 13.16 4.44 -8.91
N LYS A 80 13.41 3.75 -7.80
CA LYS A 80 12.74 3.96 -6.49
C LYS A 80 12.82 5.41 -6.02
N THR A 81 14.04 5.94 -5.89
CA THR A 81 14.27 7.33 -5.46
C THR A 81 13.63 8.35 -6.39
N THR A 82 13.75 8.14 -7.71
CA THR A 82 13.08 8.99 -8.71
C THR A 82 11.56 8.96 -8.57
N PHE A 83 10.98 7.79 -8.30
CA PHE A 83 9.54 7.62 -8.08
C PHE A 83 9.06 8.36 -6.82
N VAL A 84 9.85 8.37 -5.75
CA VAL A 84 9.50 9.08 -4.50
C VAL A 84 9.69 10.59 -4.66
N LYS A 85 10.86 11.04 -5.14
CA LYS A 85 11.16 12.46 -5.34
C LYS A 85 10.15 13.11 -6.28
N ARG A 86 9.73 12.41 -7.33
CA ARG A 86 8.74 12.91 -8.28
C ARG A 86 7.34 13.09 -7.64
N HIS A 87 6.98 12.33 -6.60
CA HIS A 87 5.77 12.61 -5.80
C HIS A 87 5.92 13.82 -4.86
N LEU A 88 7.13 14.08 -4.36
CA LEU A 88 7.40 15.18 -3.42
C LEU A 88 7.52 16.54 -4.09
N THR A 89 8.42 16.63 -5.07
CA THR A 89 8.81 17.91 -5.69
C THR A 89 8.17 18.10 -7.04
N GLY A 90 7.57 17.05 -7.61
CA GLY A 90 7.12 17.05 -8.99
C GLY A 90 8.25 16.99 -10.02
N GLU A 91 9.53 17.11 -9.61
CA GLU A 91 10.67 17.16 -10.54
C GLU A 91 11.20 15.77 -10.90
N PHE A 92 11.74 15.63 -12.11
CA PHE A 92 12.36 14.40 -12.57
C PHE A 92 13.88 14.54 -12.51
N GLU A 93 14.51 13.72 -11.68
CA GLU A 93 15.96 13.70 -11.54
C GLU A 93 16.60 12.78 -12.58
N LYS A 94 17.36 13.35 -13.52
CA LYS A 94 18.04 12.60 -14.58
C LYS A 94 19.32 11.90 -14.11
N LYS A 95 19.95 12.43 -13.07
CA LYS A 95 21.20 11.92 -12.54
C LYS A 95 20.91 10.76 -11.61
N TYR A 96 21.49 9.60 -11.90
CA TYR A 96 21.44 8.48 -10.96
C TYR A 96 22.46 8.72 -9.85
N GLU A 97 21.95 9.05 -8.67
CA GLU A 97 22.72 9.07 -7.43
C GLU A 97 22.27 7.86 -6.58
N PRO A 98 23.15 6.87 -6.33
CA PRO A 98 22.80 5.73 -5.49
C PRO A 98 22.43 6.19 -4.08
N THR A 99 21.27 5.76 -3.57
CA THR A 99 20.88 5.95 -2.17
C THR A 99 21.88 5.23 -1.27
N ILE A 100 22.33 5.89 -0.20
CA ILE A 100 23.18 5.29 0.83
C ILE A 100 22.30 5.04 2.06
N GLY A 101 21.99 3.77 2.33
CA GLY A 101 21.11 3.38 3.44
C GLY A 101 19.64 3.60 3.12
N VAL A 102 18.95 4.39 3.94
CA VAL A 102 17.51 4.66 3.80
C VAL A 102 17.20 6.14 3.93
N GLU A 103 16.34 6.64 3.05
CA GLU A 103 15.77 7.97 3.15
C GLU A 103 14.26 7.86 3.42
N VAL A 104 13.76 8.66 4.35
CA VAL A 104 12.34 8.66 4.72
C VAL A 104 11.68 9.93 4.19
N HIS A 105 10.67 9.74 3.37
CA HIS A 105 9.99 10.81 2.63
C HIS A 105 8.49 10.82 2.98
N PRO A 106 7.95 11.92 3.55
CA PRO A 106 6.51 12.04 3.82
C PRO A 106 5.74 12.39 2.54
N LEU A 107 4.89 11.48 2.08
CA LEU A 107 4.01 11.66 0.92
C LEU A 107 2.57 11.87 1.38
N ASP A 108 2.02 13.06 1.13
CA ASP A 108 0.64 13.41 1.46
C ASP A 108 -0.29 13.16 0.28
N PHE A 109 -1.44 12.52 0.55
CA PHE A 109 -2.51 12.32 -0.43
C PHE A 109 -3.84 12.79 0.15
N PHE A 110 -4.62 13.50 -0.66
CA PHE A 110 -5.98 13.93 -0.30
C PHE A 110 -6.98 12.95 -0.89
N THR A 111 -7.78 12.32 -0.03
CA THR A 111 -8.83 11.36 -0.41
C THR A 111 -10.21 11.95 -0.16
N ASN A 112 -11.23 11.31 -0.70
CA ASN A 112 -12.63 11.63 -0.40
C ASN A 112 -13.01 11.44 1.08
N CYS A 113 -12.20 10.72 1.86
CA CYS A 113 -12.38 10.49 3.29
C CYS A 113 -11.43 11.35 4.17
N GLY A 114 -10.68 12.27 3.57
CA GLY A 114 -9.71 13.11 4.25
C GLY A 114 -8.26 12.86 3.82
N LYS A 115 -7.32 13.49 4.53
CA LYS A 115 -5.89 13.41 4.22
C LYS A 115 -5.27 12.13 4.76
N ILE A 116 -4.41 11.49 3.98
CA ILE A 116 -3.57 10.38 4.41
C ILE A 116 -2.11 10.69 4.12
N ARG A 117 -1.19 10.11 4.91
CA ARG A 117 0.26 10.22 4.67
C ARG A 117 0.94 8.87 4.60
N PHE A 118 1.75 8.67 3.57
CA PHE A 118 2.69 7.58 3.53
C PHE A 118 4.07 8.08 3.92
N TYR A 119 4.65 7.52 4.95
CA TYR A 119 6.07 7.66 5.21
C TYR A 119 6.79 6.63 4.36
N CYS A 120 7.29 7.06 3.21
CA CYS A 120 7.97 6.21 2.26
C CYS A 120 9.43 6.04 2.66
N TRP A 121 9.82 4.82 2.99
CA TRP A 121 11.19 4.43 3.27
C TRP A 121 11.83 3.96 1.97
N ASP A 122 12.55 4.87 1.30
CA ASP A 122 13.31 4.57 0.09
C ASP A 122 14.63 3.88 0.46
N THR A 123 14.73 2.57 0.21
CA THR A 123 15.91 1.77 0.57
C THR A 123 16.92 1.65 -0.56
N ALA A 124 18.20 1.54 -0.21
CA ALA A 124 19.29 1.43 -1.16
C ALA A 124 19.35 0.06 -1.85
N GLY A 125 18.76 -0.08 -3.03
CA GLY A 125 18.76 -1.33 -3.81
C GLY A 125 20.12 -1.98 -4.16
N GLN A 126 21.26 -1.38 -3.78
CA GLN A 126 22.61 -1.92 -3.94
C GLN A 126 23.19 -2.59 -2.69
N GLU A 127 22.48 -2.57 -1.56
CA GLU A 127 23.05 -2.93 -0.26
C GLU A 127 23.33 -4.44 -0.12
N LYS A 128 24.44 -4.95 -0.68
CA LYS A 128 24.81 -6.38 -0.77
C LYS A 128 24.95 -7.11 0.58
N PHE A 129 24.96 -6.38 1.69
CA PHE A 129 25.15 -6.94 3.03
C PHE A 129 23.80 -6.99 3.76
N GLY A 130 23.16 -8.15 3.73
CA GLY A 130 21.77 -8.38 4.15
C GLY A 130 21.45 -8.17 5.64
N GLY A 131 22.40 -7.76 6.50
CA GLY A 131 22.16 -7.61 7.94
C GLY A 131 21.50 -6.30 8.39
N LEU A 132 21.70 -5.20 7.65
CA LEU A 132 21.12 -3.89 7.98
C LEU A 132 19.70 -3.69 7.39
N ARG A 133 19.31 -4.53 6.43
CA ARG A 133 18.04 -4.40 5.68
C ARG A 133 16.81 -4.69 6.55
N ASP A 134 16.90 -5.70 7.41
CA ASP A 134 15.76 -6.16 8.21
C ASP A 134 15.26 -5.07 9.16
N GLY A 135 16.18 -4.26 9.70
CA GLY A 135 15.85 -3.13 10.57
C GLY A 135 14.96 -2.07 9.90
N TYR A 136 15.09 -1.89 8.58
CA TYR A 136 14.25 -0.95 7.84
C TYR A 136 12.83 -1.47 7.63
N TYR A 137 12.65 -2.78 7.60
CA TYR A 137 11.34 -3.40 7.35
C TYR A 137 10.47 -3.44 8.61
N ILE A 138 11.07 -3.43 9.81
CA ILE A 138 10.34 -3.50 11.08
C ILE A 138 9.20 -2.47 11.13
N HIS A 139 8.00 -2.92 11.49
CA HIS A 139 6.76 -2.14 11.53
C HIS A 139 6.30 -1.55 10.18
N GLY A 140 6.76 -2.08 9.05
CA GLY A 140 6.18 -1.78 7.74
C GLY A 140 4.69 -2.13 7.73
N GLN A 141 3.83 -1.21 7.29
CA GLN A 141 2.38 -1.44 7.20
C GLN A 141 1.96 -1.76 5.76
N CYS A 142 2.74 -1.31 4.77
CA CYS A 142 2.59 -1.66 3.37
C CYS A 142 3.94 -1.61 2.67
N ALA A 143 4.01 -2.19 1.46
CA ALA A 143 5.24 -2.13 0.68
C ALA A 143 5.00 -2.03 -0.83
N ILE A 144 6.00 -1.49 -1.51
CA ILE A 144 6.13 -1.50 -2.96
C ILE A 144 7.42 -2.21 -3.31
N ILE A 145 7.34 -3.24 -4.14
CA ILE A 145 8.49 -3.90 -4.74
C ILE A 145 8.62 -3.40 -6.18
N MET A 146 9.74 -2.77 -6.52
CA MET A 146 9.96 -2.17 -7.83
C MET A 146 11.04 -2.91 -8.62
N PHE A 147 10.74 -3.20 -9.88
CA PHE A 147 11.71 -3.70 -10.86
C PHE A 147 11.69 -2.84 -12.13
N ASP A 148 12.69 -3.01 -12.98
CA ASP A 148 12.85 -2.30 -14.24
C ASP A 148 12.48 -3.22 -15.42
N VAL A 149 11.50 -2.83 -16.23
CA VAL A 149 11.05 -3.64 -17.39
C VAL A 149 12.13 -3.78 -18.48
N THR A 150 13.16 -2.94 -18.45
CA THR A 150 14.31 -2.97 -19.38
C THR A 150 15.45 -3.85 -18.87
N ALA A 151 15.39 -4.36 -17.64
CA ALA A 151 16.46 -5.15 -17.03
C ALA A 151 15.93 -6.44 -16.39
N ARG A 152 16.07 -7.58 -17.09
CA ARG A 152 15.53 -8.89 -16.66
C ARG A 152 16.01 -9.32 -15.27
N LEU A 153 17.27 -9.03 -14.94
CA LEU A 153 17.85 -9.40 -13.64
C LEU A 153 17.07 -8.79 -12.46
N THR A 154 16.55 -7.57 -12.62
CA THR A 154 15.79 -6.89 -11.56
C THR A 154 14.48 -7.61 -11.26
N TYR A 155 13.83 -8.18 -12.28
CA TYR A 155 12.64 -9.00 -12.10
C TYR A 155 12.97 -10.37 -11.49
N LYS A 156 14.07 -11.01 -11.92
CA LYS A 156 14.55 -12.28 -11.34
C LYS A 156 14.82 -12.17 -9.84
N ASN A 157 15.18 -10.98 -9.35
CA ASN A 157 15.44 -10.72 -7.93
C ASN A 157 14.17 -10.40 -7.11
N VAL A 158 13.02 -10.15 -7.72
CA VAL A 158 11.74 -9.85 -7.02
C VAL A 158 11.37 -10.90 -5.97
N PRO A 159 11.46 -12.22 -6.23
CA PRO A 159 11.16 -13.24 -5.22
C PRO A 159 12.02 -13.13 -3.96
N THR A 160 13.29 -12.75 -4.12
CA THR A 160 14.22 -12.53 -3.00
C THR A 160 13.77 -11.35 -2.16
N TRP A 161 13.48 -10.21 -2.79
CA TRP A 161 12.96 -9.03 -2.08
C TRP A 161 11.65 -9.31 -1.35
N HIS A 162 10.73 -10.02 -2.00
CA HIS A 162 9.46 -10.41 -1.39
C HIS A 162 9.68 -11.32 -0.18
N ARG A 163 10.55 -12.32 -0.29
CA ARG A 163 10.88 -13.24 0.80
C ARG A 163 11.45 -12.48 2.00
N ASP A 164 12.41 -11.60 1.75
CA ASP A 164 13.09 -10.85 2.82
C ASP A 164 12.13 -9.88 3.51
N LEU A 165 11.22 -9.25 2.76
CA LEU A 165 10.15 -8.42 3.32
C LEU A 165 9.18 -9.24 4.18
N CYS A 166 8.72 -10.40 3.69
CA CYS A 166 7.77 -11.26 4.40
C CYS A 166 8.36 -11.92 5.66
N ARG A 167 9.69 -12.01 5.77
CA ARG A 167 10.35 -12.49 7.00
C ARG A 167 10.18 -11.53 8.17
N VAL A 168 10.01 -10.23 7.90
CA VAL A 168 9.91 -9.18 8.92
C VAL A 168 8.48 -8.69 9.08
N CYS A 169 7.75 -8.54 7.96
CA CYS A 169 6.36 -8.07 7.95
C CYS A 169 5.44 -9.19 7.49
N GLU A 170 4.67 -9.76 8.41
CA GLU A 170 3.64 -10.74 8.07
C GLU A 170 2.36 -10.05 7.58
N SER A 171 1.82 -10.52 6.45
CA SER A 171 0.48 -10.16 5.96
C SER A 171 0.23 -8.66 5.66
N ILE A 172 1.23 -7.93 5.19
CA ILE A 172 1.05 -6.54 4.72
C ILE A 172 0.62 -6.47 3.26
N PRO A 173 -0.19 -5.48 2.83
CA PRO A 173 -0.47 -5.24 1.43
C PRO A 173 0.80 -4.83 0.68
N ILE A 174 1.11 -5.57 -0.39
CA ILE A 174 2.29 -5.36 -1.24
C ILE A 174 1.83 -5.10 -2.68
N VAL A 175 2.44 -4.12 -3.33
CA VAL A 175 2.28 -3.84 -4.75
C VAL A 175 3.59 -4.13 -5.48
N LEU A 176 3.51 -4.87 -6.59
CA LEU A 176 4.61 -5.05 -7.53
C LEU A 176 4.52 -3.97 -8.61
N CYS A 177 5.61 -3.24 -8.84
CA CYS A 177 5.69 -2.18 -9.83
C CYS A 177 6.76 -2.48 -10.88
N GLY A 178 6.37 -2.53 -12.16
CA GLY A 178 7.29 -2.56 -13.29
C GLY A 178 7.51 -1.15 -13.81
N ASN A 179 8.68 -0.57 -13.54
CA ASN A 179 9.02 0.80 -13.92
C ASN A 179 9.70 0.88 -15.30
N LYS A 180 9.76 2.10 -15.85
CA LYS A 180 10.41 2.47 -17.13
C LYS A 180 9.70 1.95 -18.38
N VAL A 181 8.38 1.85 -18.34
CA VAL A 181 7.57 1.42 -19.50
C VAL A 181 7.55 2.43 -20.65
N ASP A 182 8.11 3.63 -20.44
CA ASP A 182 8.38 4.61 -21.49
C ASP A 182 9.53 4.19 -22.43
N VAL A 183 10.36 3.22 -22.02
CA VAL A 183 11.49 2.76 -22.82
C VAL A 183 11.04 1.65 -23.78
N LYS A 184 11.24 1.88 -25.09
CA LYS A 184 10.85 0.93 -26.15
C LYS A 184 11.57 -0.41 -26.08
N ASN A 185 12.83 -0.44 -25.63
CA ASN A 185 13.63 -1.66 -25.53
C ASN A 185 13.29 -2.48 -24.28
N ARG A 186 12.03 -2.92 -24.21
CA ARG A 186 11.51 -3.72 -23.10
C ARG A 186 12.09 -5.13 -23.12
N GLN A 187 12.65 -5.57 -22.00
CA GLN A 187 13.27 -6.88 -21.85
C GLN A 187 12.41 -7.89 -21.10
N VAL A 188 11.52 -7.43 -20.23
CA VAL A 188 10.57 -8.24 -19.45
C VAL A 188 9.18 -8.10 -20.04
N LYS A 189 8.70 -9.10 -20.79
CA LYS A 189 7.38 -9.06 -21.44
C LYS A 189 6.24 -9.28 -20.44
N ALA A 190 5.03 -8.81 -20.75
CA ALA A 190 3.83 -8.98 -19.92
C ALA A 190 3.65 -10.44 -19.43
N LYS A 191 3.78 -11.39 -20.36
CA LYS A 191 3.63 -12.83 -20.11
C LYS A 191 4.64 -13.41 -19.12
N GLN A 192 5.81 -12.79 -18.96
CA GLN A 192 6.86 -13.24 -18.05
C GLN A 192 6.60 -12.76 -16.61
N VAL A 193 5.73 -11.77 -16.42
CA VAL A 193 5.45 -11.20 -15.10
C VAL A 193 4.37 -12.02 -14.38
N THR A 194 4.73 -13.23 -13.91
CA THR A 194 3.81 -14.16 -13.25
C THR A 194 3.85 -14.10 -11.72
N PHE A 195 4.91 -13.50 -11.13
CA PHE A 195 5.14 -13.56 -9.68
C PHE A 195 3.99 -12.98 -8.86
N HIS A 196 3.38 -11.89 -9.33
CA HIS A 196 2.24 -11.27 -8.66
C HIS A 196 1.05 -12.23 -8.52
N ARG A 197 0.81 -13.10 -9.51
CA ARG A 197 -0.26 -14.11 -9.46
C ARG A 197 0.09 -15.23 -8.49
N LYS A 198 1.35 -15.71 -8.50
CA LYS A 198 1.84 -16.74 -7.57
C LYS A 198 1.71 -16.33 -6.10
N LYS A 199 1.81 -15.02 -5.80
CA LYS A 199 1.75 -14.47 -4.43
C LYS A 199 0.51 -13.62 -4.14
N ASN A 200 -0.46 -13.57 -5.05
CA ASN A 200 -1.68 -12.76 -4.95
C ASN A 200 -1.40 -11.26 -4.64
N LEU A 201 -0.42 -10.70 -5.33
CA LEU A 201 -0.03 -9.30 -5.25
C LEU A 201 -0.68 -8.50 -6.38
N GLN A 202 -0.91 -7.21 -6.14
CA GLN A 202 -1.31 -6.30 -7.20
C GLN A 202 -0.10 -5.91 -8.04
N TYR A 203 -0.24 -5.95 -9.36
CA TYR A 203 0.78 -5.50 -10.30
C TYR A 203 0.35 -4.22 -11.02
N TYR A 204 1.27 -3.26 -11.13
CA TYR A 204 1.12 -2.09 -11.97
C TYR A 204 2.38 -1.83 -12.79
N GLU A 205 2.14 -1.40 -14.03
CA GLU A 205 3.16 -0.81 -14.87
C GLU A 205 3.16 0.69 -14.72
N ILE A 206 4.33 1.25 -14.46
CA ILE A 206 4.51 2.66 -14.14
C ILE A 206 5.68 3.25 -14.94
N SER A 207 5.68 4.57 -15.10
CA SER A 207 6.85 5.30 -15.57
C SER A 207 6.99 6.58 -14.79
N ALA A 208 8.03 6.65 -13.96
CA ALA A 208 8.38 7.85 -13.22
C ALA A 208 8.73 9.05 -14.13
N LYS A 209 9.15 8.78 -15.38
CA LYS A 209 9.55 9.83 -16.35
C LYS A 209 8.36 10.52 -17.01
N SER A 210 7.28 9.77 -17.23
CA SER A 210 6.09 10.22 -17.95
C SER A 210 4.86 10.36 -17.05
N ASN A 211 5.00 10.12 -15.75
CA ASN A 211 3.94 10.11 -14.76
C ASN A 211 2.85 9.03 -15.02
N TYR A 212 3.16 7.98 -15.77
CA TYR A 212 2.20 6.92 -16.07
C TYR A 212 1.85 6.08 -14.85
N ASN A 213 0.55 5.92 -14.58
CA ASN A 213 0.01 5.10 -13.49
C ASN A 213 0.64 5.40 -12.13
N PHE A 214 1.15 6.61 -11.96
CA PHE A 214 2.05 6.97 -10.86
C PHE A 214 1.35 6.89 -9.49
N GLU A 215 0.07 7.22 -9.45
CA GLU A 215 -0.80 7.20 -8.28
C GLU A 215 -1.46 5.85 -8.00
N LYS A 216 -1.52 4.93 -8.98
CA LYS A 216 -2.23 3.64 -8.84
C LYS A 216 -1.68 2.77 -7.68
N PRO A 217 -0.35 2.63 -7.48
CA PRO A 217 0.18 1.87 -6.35
C PRO A 217 -0.28 2.42 -5.00
N PHE A 218 -0.21 3.74 -4.81
CA PHE A 218 -0.62 4.39 -3.56
C PHE A 218 -2.12 4.27 -3.33
N LEU A 219 -2.92 4.43 -4.38
CA LEU A 219 -4.37 4.30 -4.29
C LEU A 219 -4.80 2.88 -3.89
N TYR A 220 -4.18 1.86 -4.49
CA TYR A 220 -4.44 0.47 -4.10
C TYR A 220 -4.08 0.21 -2.64
N LEU A 221 -2.90 0.66 -2.20
CA LEU A 221 -2.45 0.53 -0.82
C LEU A 221 -3.39 1.27 0.15
N ALA A 222 -3.79 2.50 -0.18
CA ALA A 222 -4.72 3.30 0.61
C ALA A 222 -6.06 2.58 0.79
N ARG A 223 -6.64 2.03 -0.29
CA ARG A 223 -7.88 1.23 -0.23
C ARG A 223 -7.75 0.01 0.66
N LYS A 224 -6.63 -0.72 0.55
CA LYS A 224 -6.38 -1.91 1.37
C LYS A 224 -6.17 -1.58 2.84
N LEU A 225 -5.46 -0.50 3.15
CA LEU A 225 -5.19 -0.08 4.53
C LEU A 225 -6.42 0.54 5.20
N ALA A 226 -7.22 1.31 4.45
CA ALA A 226 -8.46 1.89 4.95
C ALA A 226 -9.63 0.88 5.00
N GLY A 227 -9.53 -0.25 4.30
CA GLY A 227 -10.62 -1.21 4.16
C GLY A 227 -11.79 -0.71 3.29
N ASP A 228 -11.60 0.39 2.56
CA ASP A 228 -12.62 1.02 1.73
C ASP A 228 -12.26 0.92 0.23
N PRO A 229 -12.98 0.12 -0.57
CA PRO A 229 -12.73 0.01 -2.01
C PRO A 229 -13.12 1.27 -2.80
N ASN A 230 -13.99 2.14 -2.26
CA ASN A 230 -14.47 3.35 -2.92
C ASN A 230 -13.56 4.57 -2.68
N LEU A 231 -12.53 4.41 -1.85
CA LEU A 231 -11.54 5.44 -1.61
C LEU A 231 -10.90 5.86 -2.94
N HIS A 232 -10.86 7.16 -3.20
CA HIS A 232 -10.21 7.76 -4.36
C HIS A 232 -9.55 9.07 -3.99
N PHE A 233 -8.50 9.43 -4.73
CA PHE A 233 -7.85 10.72 -4.56
C PHE A 233 -8.72 11.82 -5.16
N VAL A 234 -8.90 12.90 -4.39
CA VAL A 234 -9.70 14.08 -4.79
C VAL A 234 -8.84 15.15 -5.45
N GLU A 235 -7.53 15.10 -5.22
CA GLU A 235 -6.55 15.99 -5.83
C GLU A 235 -5.44 15.13 -6.44
N SER A 236 -5.10 15.42 -7.70
CA SER A 236 -3.88 14.87 -8.29
C SER A 236 -2.67 15.59 -7.65
N PRO A 237 -1.60 14.87 -7.29
CA PRO A 237 -0.36 15.50 -6.87
C PRO A 237 0.10 16.53 -7.92
N ALA A 238 0.66 17.65 -7.47
CA ALA A 238 1.20 18.68 -8.36
C ALA A 238 2.49 18.16 -9.04
N LEU A 239 2.34 17.32 -10.06
CA LEU A 239 3.45 16.75 -10.82
C LEU A 239 3.88 17.74 -11.91
N ALA A 240 5.19 17.94 -12.08
CA ALA A 240 5.68 18.68 -13.24
C ALA A 240 5.29 17.93 -14.52
N PRO A 241 5.13 18.64 -15.65
CA PRO A 241 4.80 18.02 -16.92
C PRO A 241 5.74 16.86 -17.25
N PRO A 242 5.24 15.82 -17.92
CA PRO A 242 6.02 14.65 -18.26
C PRO A 242 7.15 15.02 -19.23
N GLU A 243 8.36 14.51 -19.00
CA GLU A 243 9.48 14.76 -19.93
C GLU A 243 9.35 13.96 -21.23
N VAL A 244 8.58 12.88 -21.19
CA VAL A 244 8.33 11.99 -22.32
C VAL A 244 6.85 11.71 -22.39
N GLN A 245 6.28 11.89 -23.58
CA GLN A 245 4.93 11.45 -23.89
C GLN A 245 4.95 9.95 -24.14
N ILE A 246 4.07 9.23 -23.47
CA ILE A 246 3.86 7.82 -23.77
C ILE A 246 2.93 7.69 -24.97
N ASP A 247 3.28 6.76 -25.85
CA ASP A 247 2.35 6.25 -26.85
C ASP A 247 1.20 5.47 -26.18
N LEU A 248 0.07 6.15 -26.04
CA LEU A 248 -1.15 5.62 -25.43
C LEU A 248 -1.66 4.37 -26.16
N ALA A 249 -1.51 4.30 -27.48
CA ALA A 249 -1.98 3.15 -28.25
C ALA A 249 -1.14 1.90 -27.95
N ALA A 250 0.18 2.07 -27.92
CA ALA A 250 1.09 0.98 -27.54
C ALA A 250 0.86 0.51 -26.10
N GLN A 251 0.59 1.43 -25.16
CA GLN A 251 0.28 1.05 -23.78
C GLN A 251 -1.06 0.34 -23.65
N GLN A 252 -2.10 0.77 -24.37
CA GLN A 252 -3.40 0.09 -24.35
C GLN A 252 -3.29 -1.34 -24.88
N GLN A 253 -2.49 -1.56 -25.93
CA GLN A 253 -2.18 -2.90 -26.40
C GLN A 253 -1.48 -3.72 -25.32
N HIS A 254 -0.51 -3.12 -24.64
CA HIS A 254 0.24 -3.78 -23.58
C HIS A 254 -0.62 -4.10 -22.33
N GLU A 255 -1.51 -3.19 -21.94
CA GLU A 255 -2.49 -3.44 -20.87
C GLU A 255 -3.47 -4.56 -21.25
N ALA A 256 -3.89 -4.62 -22.52
CA ALA A 256 -4.70 -5.72 -23.04
C ALA A 256 -3.93 -7.05 -23.03
N GLU A 257 -2.64 -7.04 -23.38
CA GLU A 257 -1.78 -8.22 -23.28
C GLU A 257 -1.59 -8.69 -21.83
N LEU A 258 -1.43 -7.77 -20.88
CA LEU A 258 -1.37 -8.08 -19.45
C LEU A 258 -2.68 -8.70 -18.97
N ALA A 259 -3.82 -8.13 -19.35
CA ALA A 259 -5.14 -8.66 -19.00
C ALA A 259 -5.36 -10.06 -19.60
N ALA A 260 -4.95 -10.26 -20.86
CA ALA A 260 -5.00 -11.57 -21.51
C ALA A 260 -4.07 -12.59 -20.84
N ALA A 261 -2.86 -12.19 -20.46
CA ALA A 261 -1.92 -13.06 -19.74
C ALA A 261 -2.41 -13.41 -18.32
N ALA A 262 -3.12 -12.51 -17.65
CA ALA A 262 -3.75 -12.78 -16.37
C ALA A 262 -4.87 -13.84 -16.46
N ALA A 263 -5.55 -13.94 -17.61
CA ALA A 263 -6.57 -14.94 -17.88
C ALA A 263 -6.02 -16.33 -18.25
N GLN A 264 -4.73 -16.44 -18.60
CA GLN A 264 -4.09 -17.72 -18.93
C GLN A 264 -3.68 -18.49 -17.66
N PRO A 265 -3.69 -19.83 -17.64
CA PRO A 265 -3.15 -20.61 -16.53
C PRO A 265 -1.67 -20.27 -16.29
N LEU A 266 -1.21 -20.39 -15.04
CA LEU A 266 0.20 -20.17 -14.72
C LEU A 266 1.04 -21.31 -15.31
N PRO A 267 2.23 -21.03 -15.86
CA PRO A 267 3.17 -22.08 -16.23
C PRO A 267 3.63 -22.84 -14.98
N ASP A 268 3.89 -24.14 -15.15
CA ASP A 268 4.42 -25.00 -14.08
C ASP A 268 5.85 -24.54 -13.69
N ASP A 269 6.22 -24.71 -12.42
CA ASP A 269 7.46 -24.16 -11.86
C ASP A 269 8.76 -24.71 -12.52
N ASP A 270 8.66 -25.78 -13.32
CA ASP A 270 9.79 -26.41 -14.02
C ASP A 270 10.22 -25.67 -15.30
N ASP A 271 9.41 -24.73 -15.81
CA ASP A 271 9.72 -23.95 -17.02
C ASP A 271 10.51 -22.65 -16.75
N ASP A 272 10.84 -22.34 -15.48
CA ASP A 272 11.61 -21.14 -15.07
C ASP A 272 13.13 -21.26 -15.39
N VAL A 273 13.53 -22.12 -16.35
CA VAL A 273 14.88 -22.15 -16.92
C VAL A 273 14.98 -21.04 -17.97
N PHE A 274 15.29 -19.82 -17.50
CA PHE A 274 15.72 -18.73 -18.37
C PHE A 274 17.08 -19.07 -18.97
N ASP A 275 17.08 -19.52 -20.23
CA ASP A 275 18.27 -19.54 -21.10
C ASP A 275 18.59 -18.11 -21.61
#